data_AF-A0A947SCV2-F1
#
_entry.id   AF-A0A947SCV2-F1
#
_cell.length_a   1.000
_cell.length_b   1.000
_cell.length_c   1.000
_cell.angle_alpha   90.00
_cell.angle_beta   90.00
_cell.angle_gamma   90.00
#
_symmetry.space_group_name_H-M   'P 1'
#
loop_
_entity.id
_entity.type
_entity.pdbx_description
1 polymer ?
#
loop_
_entity_poly.entity_id
_entity_poly.type
_entity_poly.pdbx_seq_one_letter_code
_entity_poly.pdbx_strand_id
1 'polypeptide(L)'
;MKTKILPALIIVALIAPISTLAAPEDAAGVAFMGIFGGFMMIWQMIFFGIMALNVAGFVFWIFMIVDVAKHQFKDETERLTWILVVVLAGWIGAIIYYFTIKAKDKKINGGTHTD
;
A
#
# COMPACT_ATOMS: atom_id res chain seq x y z
N MET A 1 -42.08 -28.44 28.44
CA MET A 1 -40.67 -28.53 27.98
C MET A 1 -40.45 -28.05 26.53
N LYS A 2 -41.48 -27.98 25.66
CA LYS A 2 -41.33 -27.60 24.24
C LYS A 2 -41.14 -26.09 23.95
N THR A 3 -41.47 -25.20 24.88
CA THR A 3 -41.46 -23.74 24.68
C THR A 3 -40.09 -23.08 24.86
N LYS A 4 -39.07 -23.79 25.39
CA LYS A 4 -37.71 -23.25 25.57
C LYS A 4 -36.71 -23.63 24.47
N ILE A 5 -37.08 -24.57 23.59
CA ILE A 5 -36.19 -25.14 22.55
C ILE A 5 -36.21 -24.28 21.27
N LEU A 6 -37.35 -23.66 20.99
CA LEU A 6 -37.56 -22.85 19.79
C LEU A 6 -36.67 -21.58 19.70
N PRO A 7 -36.49 -20.77 20.77
CA PRO A 7 -35.58 -19.61 20.69
C PRO A 7 -34.11 -20.03 20.62
N ALA A 8 -33.73 -21.15 21.24
CA ALA A 8 -32.36 -21.67 21.17
C ALA A 8 -31.99 -22.11 19.74
N LEU A 9 -32.92 -22.74 19.00
CA LEU A 9 -32.73 -23.11 17.60
C LEU A 9 -32.58 -21.88 16.68
N ILE A 10 -33.34 -20.81 16.92
CA ILE A 10 -33.25 -19.57 16.14
C ILE A 10 -31.93 -18.83 16.39
N ILE A 11 -31.47 -18.81 17.65
CA ILE A 11 -30.18 -18.20 18.01
C ILE A 11 -29.02 -18.99 17.41
N VAL A 12 -29.08 -20.33 17.43
CA VAL A 12 -28.07 -21.18 16.78
C VAL A 12 -28.09 -21.02 15.26
N ALA A 13 -29.26 -20.87 14.63
CA ALA A 13 -29.40 -20.64 13.19
C ALA A 13 -28.91 -19.24 12.75
N LEU A 14 -28.94 -18.23 13.63
CA LEU A 14 -28.46 -16.88 13.32
C LEU A 14 -26.93 -16.72 13.40
N ILE A 15 -26.27 -17.58 14.17
CA ILE A 15 -24.81 -17.55 14.39
C ILE A 15 -24.09 -18.54 13.46
N ALA A 16 -24.81 -19.52 12.92
CA ALA A 16 -24.27 -20.43 11.91
C ALA A 16 -23.87 -19.64 10.65
N PRO A 17 -22.60 -19.70 10.21
CA PRO A 17 -22.20 -19.05 8.98
C PRO A 17 -22.96 -19.70 7.82
N ILE A 18 -23.52 -18.89 6.92
CA ILE A 18 -24.33 -19.32 5.74
C ILE A 18 -23.64 -20.42 4.92
N SER A 19 -22.30 -20.49 4.96
CA SER A 19 -21.50 -21.54 4.34
C SER A 19 -21.76 -22.96 4.87
N THR A 20 -22.29 -23.11 6.09
CA THR A 20 -22.70 -24.43 6.63
C THR A 20 -23.96 -24.99 5.99
N LEU A 21 -24.74 -24.17 5.27
CA LEU A 21 -25.95 -24.60 4.56
C LEU A 21 -25.68 -25.01 3.10
N ALA A 22 -24.52 -24.63 2.56
CA ALA A 22 -24.11 -24.91 1.18
C ALA A 22 -22.87 -25.81 1.15
N ALA A 23 -22.76 -26.75 2.09
CA ALA A 23 -21.70 -27.75 2.06
C ALA A 23 -21.95 -28.68 0.86
N PRO A 24 -21.08 -28.67 -0.16
CA PRO A 24 -21.16 -29.64 -1.24
C PRO A 24 -20.90 -31.04 -0.66
N GLU A 25 -21.86 -31.94 -0.85
CA GLU A 25 -21.81 -33.33 -0.36
C GLU A 25 -20.92 -34.23 -1.24
N ASP A 26 -20.47 -33.72 -2.40
CA ASP A 26 -19.45 -34.33 -3.22
C ASP A 26 -18.05 -33.85 -2.83
N ALA A 27 -17.15 -34.80 -2.60
CA ALA A 27 -15.76 -34.57 -2.17
C ALA A 27 -15.01 -33.53 -3.04
N ALA A 28 -15.42 -33.36 -4.30
CA ALA A 28 -14.87 -32.35 -5.20
C ALA A 28 -15.18 -30.92 -4.73
N GLY A 29 -16.41 -30.60 -4.32
CA GLY A 29 -16.76 -29.25 -3.86
C GLY A 29 -16.03 -28.86 -2.55
N VAL A 30 -15.77 -29.82 -1.66
CA VAL A 30 -15.03 -29.58 -0.41
C VAL A 30 -13.54 -29.31 -0.70
N ALA A 31 -12.96 -30.02 -1.67
CA ALA A 31 -11.59 -29.81 -2.13
C ALA A 31 -11.42 -28.45 -2.83
N PHE A 32 -12.40 -28.06 -3.67
CA PHE A 32 -12.43 -26.73 -4.28
C PHE A 32 -12.54 -25.62 -3.23
N MET A 33 -13.40 -25.74 -2.21
CA MET A 33 -13.46 -24.75 -1.12
C MET A 33 -12.16 -24.66 -0.32
N GLY A 34 -11.45 -25.77 -0.09
CA GLY A 34 -10.18 -25.76 0.64
C GLY A 34 -9.06 -25.04 -0.12
N ILE A 35 -8.87 -25.37 -1.41
CA ILE A 35 -7.83 -24.76 -2.25
C ILE A 35 -8.18 -23.31 -2.57
N PHE A 36 -9.44 -23.04 -2.91
CA PHE A 36 -9.92 -21.70 -3.21
C PHE A 36 -9.90 -20.81 -1.97
N GLY A 37 -10.29 -21.32 -0.79
CA GLY A 37 -10.23 -20.59 0.47
C GLY A 37 -8.81 -20.25 0.88
N GLY A 38 -7.87 -21.20 0.76
CA GLY A 38 -6.45 -20.96 1.03
C GLY A 38 -5.83 -19.93 0.08
N PHE A 39 -6.11 -20.04 -1.22
CA PHE A 39 -5.68 -19.08 -2.23
C PHE A 39 -6.25 -17.68 -1.97
N MET A 40 -7.55 -17.58 -1.65
CA MET A 40 -8.21 -16.33 -1.31
C MET A 40 -7.64 -15.67 -0.05
N MET A 41 -7.25 -16.45 0.97
CA MET A 41 -6.59 -15.91 2.16
C MET A 41 -5.23 -15.27 1.84
N ILE A 42 -4.40 -15.95 1.03
CA ILE A 42 -3.09 -15.42 0.61
C ILE A 42 -3.27 -14.18 -0.26
N TRP A 43 -4.23 -14.22 -1.18
CA TRP A 43 -4.57 -13.08 -2.04
C TRP A 43 -4.98 -11.85 -1.23
N GLN A 44 -5.82 -12.05 -0.21
CA GLN A 44 -6.28 -10.97 0.68
C GLN A 44 -5.11 -10.36 1.48
N MET A 45 -4.18 -11.18 1.98
CA MET A 45 -3.00 -10.68 2.71
C MET A 45 -2.08 -9.84 1.82
N ILE A 46 -1.83 -10.29 0.58
CA ILE A 46 -1.02 -9.53 -0.38
C ILE A 46 -1.69 -8.20 -0.71
N PHE A 47 -3.00 -8.20 -0.94
CA PHE A 47 -3.76 -6.99 -1.25
C PHE A 47 -3.66 -5.95 -0.12
N PHE A 48 -3.89 -6.35 1.14
CA PHE A 48 -3.77 -5.45 2.29
C PHE A 48 -2.32 -4.97 2.49
N GLY A 49 -1.32 -5.82 2.28
CA GLY A 49 0.10 -5.45 2.36
C GLY A 49 0.48 -4.39 1.33
N ILE A 50 0.05 -4.55 0.08
CA ILE A 50 0.27 -3.58 -0.99
C ILE A 50 -0.47 -2.26 -0.69
N MET A 51 -1.69 -2.33 -0.15
CA MET A 51 -2.45 -1.14 0.24
C MET A 51 -1.71 -0.33 1.32
N ALA A 52 -1.20 -1.00 2.36
CA ALA A 52 -0.43 -0.35 3.41
C ALA A 52 0.86 0.29 2.88
N LEU A 53 1.58 -0.40 1.98
CA LEU A 53 2.75 0.16 1.29
C LEU A 53 2.39 1.36 0.43
N ASN A 54 1.22 1.36 -0.21
CA ASN A 54 0.76 2.48 -1.03
C ASN A 54 0.48 3.72 -0.17
N VAL A 55 -0.19 3.54 0.96
CA VAL A 55 -0.45 4.61 1.92
C VAL A 55 0.87 5.15 2.50
N ALA A 56 1.79 4.28 2.89
CA ALA A 56 3.10 4.69 3.38
C ALA A 56 3.91 5.44 2.30
N GLY A 57 3.88 4.97 1.04
CA GLY A 57 4.49 5.64 -0.10
C GLY A 57 3.87 7.02 -0.38
N PHE A 58 2.55 7.15 -0.20
CA PHE A 58 1.84 8.42 -0.35
C PHE A 58 2.21 9.43 0.74
N VAL A 59 2.31 8.99 1.99
CA VAL A 59 2.78 9.83 3.10
C VAL A 59 4.23 10.27 2.88
N PHE A 60 5.09 9.33 2.46
CA PHE A 60 6.49 9.63 2.13
C PHE A 60 6.61 10.63 0.96
N TRP A 61 5.75 10.51 -0.05
CA TRP A 61 5.69 11.43 -1.18
C TRP A 61 5.36 12.86 -0.74
N ILE A 62 4.36 13.04 0.13
CA ILE A 62 4.02 14.36 0.70
C ILE A 62 5.18 14.89 1.54
N PHE A 63 5.83 14.05 2.35
CA PHE A 63 6.97 14.47 3.15
C PHE A 63 8.13 15.00 2.29
N MET A 64 8.41 14.37 1.15
CA MET A 64 9.40 14.84 0.17
C MET A 64 9.03 16.21 -0.42
N ILE A 65 7.76 16.45 -0.75
CA ILE A 65 7.32 17.77 -1.23
C ILE A 65 7.58 18.86 -0.18
N VAL A 66 7.34 18.55 1.10
CA VAL A 66 7.62 19.47 2.21
C VAL A 66 9.12 19.72 2.37
N ASP A 67 9.97 18.70 2.19
CA ASP A 67 11.43 18.85 2.26
C ASP A 67 11.96 19.77 1.14
N VAL A 68 11.50 19.58 -0.10
CA VAL A 68 11.82 20.47 -1.23
C VAL A 68 11.32 21.90 -0.98
N ALA A 69 10.12 22.06 -0.42
CA ALA A 69 9.59 23.39 -0.11
C ALA A 69 10.38 24.12 0.99
N LYS A 70 10.95 23.36 1.95
CA LYS A 70 11.79 23.90 3.03
C LYS A 70 13.24 24.14 2.60
N HIS A 71 13.71 23.45 1.56
CA HIS A 71 15.06 23.64 1.05
C HIS A 71 15.20 25.02 0.37
N GLN A 72 16.19 25.79 0.81
CA GLN A 72 16.51 27.10 0.24
C GLN A 72 17.32 26.90 -1.04
N PHE A 73 16.64 26.77 -2.17
CA PHE A 73 17.30 26.82 -3.48
C PHE A 73 17.74 28.26 -3.78
N LYS A 74 18.92 28.41 -4.40
CA LYS A 74 19.45 29.73 -4.81
C LYS A 74 18.56 30.42 -5.84
N ASP A 75 17.90 29.65 -6.71
CA ASP A 75 16.98 30.15 -7.73
C ASP A 75 15.55 29.70 -7.45
N GLU A 76 14.62 30.66 -7.44
CA GLU A 76 13.19 30.41 -7.20
C GLU A 76 12.57 29.53 -8.30
N THR A 77 13.05 29.66 -9.53
CA THR A 77 12.66 28.84 -10.68
C THR A 77 13.12 27.38 -10.53
N GLU A 78 14.30 27.14 -9.93
CA GLU A 78 14.80 25.79 -9.69
C GLU A 78 13.96 25.08 -8.62
N ARG A 79 13.58 25.80 -7.56
CA ARG A 79 12.63 25.32 -6.54
C ARG A 79 11.30 24.90 -7.17
N LEU A 80 10.73 25.77 -8.01
CA LEU A 80 9.43 25.53 -8.63
C LEU A 80 9.45 24.32 -9.58
N THR A 81 10.53 24.18 -10.35
CA THR A 81 10.75 23.04 -11.26
C THR A 81 10.79 21.73 -10.48
N TRP A 82 11.50 21.70 -9.35
CA TRP A 82 11.61 20.51 -8.51
C TRP A 82 10.30 20.11 -7.84
N ILE A 83 9.53 21.08 -7.35
CA ILE A 83 8.17 20.82 -6.85
C ILE A 83 7.30 20.24 -7.96
N LEU A 84 7.33 20.79 -9.17
CA LEU A 84 6.56 20.27 -10.31
C LEU A 84 6.94 18.83 -10.66
N VAL A 85 8.24 18.53 -10.71
CA VAL A 85 8.74 17.18 -11.02
C VAL A 85 8.30 16.17 -9.96
N VAL A 86 8.45 16.51 -8.68
CA VAL A 86 8.06 15.61 -7.58
C VAL A 86 6.53 15.42 -7.56
N VAL A 87 5.76 16.48 -7.83
CA VAL A 87 4.29 16.41 -7.88
C VAL A 87 3.78 15.60 -9.09
N LEU A 88 4.33 15.81 -10.28
CA LEU A 88 3.89 15.13 -11.51
C LEU A 88 4.40 13.70 -11.62
N ALA A 89 5.61 13.41 -11.13
CA ALA A 89 6.22 12.09 -11.25
C ALA A 89 5.94 11.16 -10.04
N GLY A 90 5.27 11.66 -8.99
CA GLY A 90 4.89 10.84 -7.86
C GLY A 90 6.09 10.17 -7.17
N TRP A 91 6.04 8.85 -7.06
CA TRP A 91 7.09 8.05 -6.42
C TRP A 91 8.39 8.03 -7.24
N ILE A 92 8.28 8.14 -8.57
CA ILE A 92 9.42 8.20 -9.50
C ILE A 92 10.13 9.55 -9.36
N GLY A 93 9.39 10.63 -9.10
CA GLY A 93 9.94 11.97 -8.87
C GLY A 93 10.89 12.03 -7.69
N ALA A 94 10.60 11.31 -6.60
CA ALA A 94 11.46 11.22 -5.42
C ALA A 94 12.79 10.51 -5.71
N ILE A 95 12.78 9.43 -6.51
CA ILE A 95 13.99 8.70 -6.90
C ILE A 95 14.86 9.57 -7.80
N ILE A 96 14.24 10.26 -8.76
CA ILE A 96 14.95 11.19 -9.64
C ILE A 96 15.57 12.33 -8.82
N TYR A 97 14.82 12.95 -7.89
CA TYR A 97 15.33 13.98 -6.96
C TYR A 97 16.63 13.55 -6.27
N TYR A 98 16.63 12.36 -5.69
CA TYR A 98 17.80 11.85 -4.99
C TYR A 98 19.00 11.66 -5.91
N PHE A 99 18.79 11.20 -7.15
CA PHE A 99 19.87 11.01 -8.11
C PHE A 99 20.42 12.31 -8.68
N THR A 100 19.59 13.27 -9.09
CA THR A 100 20.08 14.48 -9.78
C THR A 100 20.58 15.57 -8.83
N ILE A 101 19.96 15.78 -7.66
CA ILE A 101 20.48 16.79 -6.71
C ILE A 101 21.74 16.31 -6.02
N LYS A 102 21.78 15.06 -5.55
CA LYS A 102 22.97 14.51 -4.89
C LYS A 102 24.15 14.33 -5.85
N ALA A 103 23.88 14.05 -7.14
CA ALA A 103 24.93 13.99 -8.16
C ALA A 103 25.44 15.39 -8.57
N LYS A 104 24.58 16.42 -8.60
CA LYS A 104 25.02 17.80 -8.87
C LYS A 104 25.96 18.28 -7.77
N ASP A 105 25.64 18.06 -6.50
CA ASP A 105 26.43 18.55 -5.37
C ASP A 105 27.86 17.98 -5.34
N LYS A 106 28.05 16.75 -5.83
CA LYS A 106 29.39 16.15 -6.03
C LYS A 106 30.20 16.79 -7.15
N LYS A 107 29.55 17.27 -8.22
CA LYS A 107 30.24 17.86 -9.37
C LYS A 107 30.77 19.27 -9.09
N ILE A 108 30.08 20.04 -8.24
CA ILE A 108 30.51 21.40 -7.91
C ILE A 108 31.70 21.39 -6.94
N ASN A 109 31.74 20.43 -6.00
CA ASN A 109 32.83 20.34 -5.01
C ASN A 109 34.03 19.47 -5.45
N GLY A 110 33.91 18.71 -6.54
CA GLY A 110 34.98 17.85 -7.05
C GLY A 110 35.91 18.51 -8.08
N GLY A 111 35.62 19.75 -8.51
CA GLY A 111 36.36 20.45 -9.57
C GLY A 111 37.34 21.53 -9.10
N THR A 112 37.53 21.73 -7.79
CA THR A 112 38.29 22.87 -7.26
C THR A 112 39.59 22.50 -6.55
N HIS A 113 40.11 21.27 -6.69
CA HIS A 113 41.37 20.84 -6.05
C HIS A 113 42.33 20.15 -7.03
N THR A 114 42.55 20.74 -8.21
CA THR A 114 43.71 20.41 -9.06
C THR A 114 44.30 21.70 -9.65
N ASP A 115 44.86 22.53 -8.77
CA ASP A 115 45.88 23.52 -9.12
C ASP A 115 47.14 23.21 -8.30
#